data_AF-A0A8I0DDE5-F1
#
_entry.id   AF-A0A8I0DDE5-F1
#
_cell.length_a   1.000
_cell.length_b   1.000
_cell.length_c   1.000
_cell.angle_alpha   90.00
_cell.angle_beta   90.00
_cell.angle_gamma   90.00
#
_symmetry.space_group_name_H-M   'P 1'
#
loop_
_entity.id
_entity.type
_entity.pdbx_description
1 polymer ?
#
loop_
_entity_poly.entity_id
_entity_poly.type
_entity_poly.pdbx_seq_one_letter_code
_entity_poly.pdbx_strand_id
1 'polypeptide(L)'
;MISNEEPSYSKNIHSYFIGFEEDEQLRSSFIRELTIHQIDHPITLGLSEETLSPLIPKKLIQYWHDQHDIPEDVKVCLDSWGRLRDEGFEISIFNDETAATYIADRFGANECRAFALCKHPAMRCDYLRMCILFLEGGLYVDADDVLLGNKWKYIFRDGLLKVQPLCYDIPSHSMVSASEIWRAELSTDKRIFYVNNDPIAAPAGHPILRIALTHATEKLLNQDHIPEIQSTTGPGNFTAALAAHANNLITQGVPLDFEFLRNWETIAETRWDLSYRNDERNWRNIHLA
;
A
#
# COMPACT_ATOMS: atom_id res chain seq x y z
N MET A 1 22.02 24.62 34.02
CA MET A 1 21.10 24.90 32.90
C MET A 1 21.30 23.78 31.91
N ILE A 2 20.39 22.81 31.93
CA ILE A 2 20.39 21.69 30.99
C ILE A 2 19.77 22.27 29.71
N SER A 3 20.57 22.38 28.66
CA SER A 3 20.10 22.79 27.34
C SER A 3 19.15 21.71 26.82
N ASN A 4 17.85 22.02 26.78
CA ASN A 4 16.90 21.29 25.97
C ASN A 4 17.24 21.56 24.50
N GLU A 5 18.11 20.74 23.92
CA GLU A 5 18.17 20.61 22.47
C GLU A 5 16.93 19.83 22.04
N GLU A 6 15.99 20.51 21.40
CA GLU A 6 14.93 19.85 20.64
C GLU A 6 15.59 18.95 19.56
N PRO A 7 15.12 17.72 19.35
CA PRO A 7 15.66 16.87 18.30
C PRO A 7 15.42 17.54 16.95
N SER A 8 16.52 17.94 16.30
CA SER A 8 16.57 18.47 14.94
C SER A 8 16.12 17.39 13.95
N TYR A 9 14.81 17.26 13.74
CA TYR A 9 14.18 16.25 12.89
C TYR A 9 14.48 16.39 11.37
N SER A 10 15.29 17.37 10.92
CA SER A 10 15.29 17.78 9.51
C SER A 10 16.65 17.83 8.80
N LYS A 11 17.70 17.14 9.26
CA LYS A 11 19.04 17.36 8.68
C LYS A 11 19.40 16.59 7.40
N ASN A 12 18.64 15.57 6.95
CA ASN A 12 19.14 14.67 5.89
C ASN A 12 18.18 14.28 4.73
N ILE A 13 16.95 14.80 4.62
CA ILE A 13 16.15 14.66 3.38
C ILE A 13 15.97 16.02 2.73
N HIS A 14 16.24 16.11 1.43
CA HIS A 14 15.98 17.31 0.65
C HIS A 14 14.52 17.37 0.21
N SER A 15 13.90 18.55 0.30
CA SER A 15 12.61 18.77 -0.34
C SER A 15 12.78 18.86 -1.86
N TYR A 16 11.85 18.28 -2.59
CA TYR A 16 11.75 18.35 -4.05
C TYR A 16 10.77 19.46 -4.47
N PHE A 17 10.84 19.88 -5.75
CA PHE A 17 9.88 20.82 -6.31
C PHE A 17 8.50 20.17 -6.48
N ILE A 18 7.42 20.95 -6.45
CA ILE A 18 6.05 20.43 -6.63
C ILE A 18 5.89 19.79 -8.02
N GLY A 19 5.33 18.58 -8.08
CA GLY A 19 5.13 17.83 -9.32
C GLY A 19 6.27 16.88 -9.68
N PHE A 20 7.34 16.81 -8.88
CA PHE A 20 8.42 15.84 -9.07
C PHE A 20 7.93 14.39 -9.01
N GLU A 21 6.85 14.15 -8.28
CA GLU A 21 6.23 12.84 -8.10
C GLU A 21 5.67 12.28 -9.40
N GLU A 22 5.49 13.07 -10.45
CA GLU A 22 5.08 12.59 -11.77
C GLU A 22 6.28 12.09 -12.62
N ASP A 23 7.51 12.51 -12.28
CA ASP A 23 8.73 12.01 -12.88
C ASP A 23 9.18 10.72 -12.19
N GLU A 24 9.24 9.62 -12.94
CA GLU A 24 9.55 8.30 -12.40
C GLU A 24 10.93 8.23 -11.74
N GLN A 25 11.94 8.89 -12.32
CA GLN A 25 13.30 8.85 -11.81
C GLN A 25 13.42 9.66 -10.52
N LEU A 26 12.86 10.87 -10.48
CA LEU A 26 12.86 11.71 -9.28
C LEU A 26 12.05 11.08 -8.15
N ARG A 27 10.87 10.54 -8.46
CA ARG A 27 10.04 9.80 -7.51
C ARG A 27 10.80 8.60 -6.95
N SER A 28 11.43 7.79 -7.80
CA SER A 28 12.25 6.64 -7.38
C SER A 28 13.39 7.05 -6.44
N SER A 29 14.16 8.08 -6.81
CA SER A 29 15.23 8.59 -5.95
C SER A 29 14.72 9.06 -4.58
N PHE A 30 13.58 9.75 -4.56
CA PHE A 30 12.98 10.22 -3.32
C PHE A 30 12.49 9.09 -2.41
N ILE A 31 11.88 8.04 -2.96
CA ILE A 31 11.50 6.85 -2.17
C ILE A 31 12.73 6.17 -1.56
N ARG A 32 13.85 6.14 -2.30
CA ARG A 32 15.11 5.63 -1.75
C ARG A 32 15.62 6.50 -0.59
N GLU A 33 15.58 7.82 -0.72
CA GLU A 33 15.95 8.74 0.37
C GLU A 33 15.07 8.54 1.61
N LEU A 34 13.76 8.40 1.45
CA LEU A 34 12.83 8.09 2.54
C LEU A 34 13.15 6.75 3.20
N THR A 35 13.49 5.73 2.40
CA THR A 35 13.88 4.41 2.90
C THR A 35 15.13 4.50 3.78
N ILE A 36 16.17 5.21 3.31
CA ILE A 36 17.40 5.40 4.08
C ILE A 36 17.14 6.21 5.36
N HIS A 37 16.37 7.29 5.26
CA HIS A 37 16.05 8.12 6.42
C HIS A 37 15.35 7.34 7.54
N GLN A 38 14.44 6.42 7.19
CA GLN A 38 13.78 5.55 8.17
C GLN A 38 14.71 4.45 8.73
N ILE A 39 15.89 4.20 8.14
CA ILE A 39 16.95 3.39 8.76
C ILE A 39 17.57 4.13 9.93
N ASP A 40 17.98 5.38 9.68
CA ASP A 40 18.71 6.21 10.65
C ASP A 40 17.81 6.71 11.78
N HIS A 41 16.51 6.83 11.52
CA HIS A 41 15.51 7.29 12.46
C HIS A 41 14.46 6.20 12.65
N PRO A 42 14.81 5.05 13.28
CA PRO A 42 13.82 4.04 13.58
C PRO A 42 12.76 4.71 14.46
N ILE A 43 11.50 4.64 14.03
CA ILE A 43 10.36 5.18 14.76
C ILE A 43 10.29 4.40 16.08
N THR A 44 10.98 4.94 17.08
CA THR A 44 11.14 4.31 18.38
C THR A 44 9.94 4.73 19.20
N LEU A 45 8.80 4.07 18.97
CA LEU A 45 7.71 4.16 19.92
C LEU A 45 8.05 3.20 21.05
N GLY A 46 8.29 3.76 22.24
CA GLY A 46 8.52 3.04 23.50
C GLY A 46 7.29 2.28 24.00
N LEU A 47 6.57 1.62 23.09
CA LEU A 47 5.48 0.72 23.35
C LEU A 47 6.06 -0.69 23.38
N SER A 48 5.75 -1.45 24.42
CA SER A 48 6.01 -2.89 24.41
C SER A 48 5.35 -3.51 23.18
N GLU A 49 6.00 -4.50 22.55
CA GLU A 49 5.46 -5.25 21.40
C GLU A 49 4.07 -5.88 21.68
N GLU A 50 3.61 -5.83 22.93
CA GLU A 50 2.35 -6.39 23.40
C GLU A 50 1.18 -5.39 23.40
N THR A 51 1.42 -4.07 23.35
CA THR A 51 0.33 -3.08 23.42
C THR A 51 -0.10 -2.64 22.02
N LEU A 52 -1.34 -2.96 21.64
CA LEU A 52 -1.93 -2.51 20.38
C LEU A 52 -2.52 -1.11 20.53
N SER A 53 -2.22 -0.24 19.57
CA SER A 53 -2.84 1.07 19.41
C SER A 53 -4.24 0.94 18.79
N PRO A 54 -5.25 1.66 19.30
CA PRO A 54 -6.59 1.67 18.71
C PRO A 54 -6.70 2.58 17.46
N LEU A 55 -5.61 3.25 17.06
CA LEU A 55 -5.64 4.27 16.00
C LEU A 55 -5.83 3.68 14.60
N ILE A 56 -5.33 2.46 14.35
CA ILE A 56 -5.67 1.69 13.15
C ILE A 56 -6.78 0.70 13.54
N PRO A 57 -8.00 0.83 12.99
CA PRO A 57 -9.10 -0.06 13.32
C PRO A 57 -8.77 -1.52 13.01
N LYS A 58 -9.22 -2.46 13.85
CA LYS A 58 -9.10 -3.91 13.60
C LYS A 58 -10.11 -4.37 12.54
N LYS A 59 -9.94 -3.86 11.33
CA LYS A 59 -10.69 -4.26 10.14
C LYS A 59 -9.71 -4.86 9.15
N LEU A 60 -10.00 -6.08 8.69
CA LEU A 60 -9.27 -6.71 7.60
C LEU A 60 -10.14 -6.72 6.36
N ILE A 61 -9.60 -6.20 5.27
CA ILE A 61 -10.27 -6.10 3.99
C ILE A 61 -9.48 -6.91 2.97
N GLN A 62 -10.17 -7.80 2.30
CA GLN A 62 -9.64 -8.59 1.20
C GLN A 62 -10.62 -8.55 0.04
N TYR A 63 -10.20 -9.00 -1.14
CA TYR A 63 -11.01 -8.91 -2.34
C TYR A 63 -10.85 -10.13 -3.24
N TRP A 64 -11.96 -10.62 -3.77
CA TRP A 64 -11.99 -11.50 -4.94
C TRP A 64 -13.21 -11.20 -5.80
N HIS A 65 -13.00 -10.90 -7.08
CA HIS A 65 -14.03 -10.33 -7.96
C HIS A 65 -15.31 -11.14 -8.08
N ASP A 66 -15.23 -12.48 -8.11
CA ASP A 66 -16.39 -13.38 -8.16
C ASP A 66 -16.43 -14.32 -6.95
N GLN A 67 -17.33 -14.05 -6.02
CA GLN A 67 -17.50 -14.88 -4.82
C GLN A 67 -17.90 -16.34 -5.09
N HIS A 68 -18.44 -16.63 -6.28
CA HIS A 68 -18.87 -17.98 -6.66
C HIS A 68 -17.75 -18.77 -7.37
N ASP A 69 -16.67 -18.10 -7.77
CA ASP A 69 -15.50 -18.69 -8.44
C ASP A 69 -14.20 -18.30 -7.73
N ILE A 70 -14.12 -18.56 -6.43
CA ILE A 70 -12.86 -18.48 -5.67
C ILE A 70 -12.14 -19.83 -5.81
N PRO A 71 -10.95 -19.89 -6.44
CA PRO A 71 -10.17 -21.12 -6.49
C PRO A 71 -9.82 -21.63 -5.10
N GLU A 72 -9.77 -22.96 -4.91
CA GLU A 72 -9.51 -23.55 -3.59
C GLU A 72 -8.15 -23.14 -3.02
N ASP A 73 -7.13 -23.01 -3.87
CA ASP A 73 -5.79 -22.57 -3.47
C ASP A 73 -5.75 -21.09 -3.02
N VAL A 74 -6.54 -20.21 -3.65
CA VAL A 74 -6.78 -18.84 -3.18
C VAL A 74 -7.57 -18.82 -1.87
N LYS A 75 -8.59 -19.68 -1.75
CA LYS A 75 -9.40 -19.79 -0.52
C LYS A 75 -8.55 -20.20 0.68
N VAL A 76 -7.56 -21.07 0.52
CA VAL A 76 -6.58 -21.40 1.57
C VAL A 76 -5.83 -20.15 2.06
N CYS A 77 -5.47 -19.24 1.15
CA CYS A 77 -4.80 -17.98 1.49
C CYS A 77 -5.73 -17.07 2.31
N LEU A 78 -6.95 -16.83 1.83
CA LEU A 78 -7.99 -16.06 2.53
C LEU A 78 -8.29 -16.64 3.92
N ASP A 79 -8.51 -17.95 4.01
CA ASP A 79 -8.87 -18.65 5.25
C ASP A 79 -7.75 -18.54 6.32
N SER A 80 -6.48 -18.40 5.91
CA SER A 80 -5.35 -18.24 6.85
C SER A 80 -5.47 -17.00 7.75
N TRP A 81 -6.16 -15.96 7.28
CA TRP A 81 -6.41 -14.73 8.03
C TRP A 81 -7.62 -14.82 8.97
N GLY A 82 -8.48 -15.83 8.80
CA GLY A 82 -9.71 -16.00 9.57
C GLY A 82 -9.49 -16.05 11.09
N ARG A 83 -8.32 -16.52 11.53
CA ARG A 83 -7.92 -16.55 12.95
C ARG A 83 -7.85 -15.17 13.62
N LEU A 84 -7.77 -14.08 12.85
CA LEU A 84 -7.79 -12.73 13.42
C LEU A 84 -9.16 -12.36 14.00
N ARG A 85 -10.25 -13.09 13.68
CA ARG A 85 -11.56 -12.89 14.34
C ARG A 85 -11.47 -13.11 15.85
N ASP A 86 -10.68 -14.09 16.29
CA ASP A 86 -10.44 -14.36 17.72
C ASP A 86 -9.67 -13.22 18.42
N GLU A 87 -8.96 -12.41 17.64
CA GLU A 87 -8.23 -11.22 18.07
C GLU A 87 -9.07 -9.94 17.95
N GLY A 88 -10.37 -10.07 17.63
CA GLY A 88 -11.34 -8.99 17.53
C GLY A 88 -11.36 -8.26 16.19
N PHE A 89 -10.86 -8.88 15.11
CA PHE A 89 -10.97 -8.29 13.78
C PHE A 89 -12.35 -8.49 13.16
N GLU A 90 -12.87 -7.42 12.57
CA GLU A 90 -13.91 -7.49 11.55
C GLU A 90 -13.24 -7.81 10.21
N ILE A 91 -13.51 -9.01 9.66
CA ILE A 91 -12.93 -9.45 8.38
C ILE A 91 -14.02 -9.47 7.31
N SER A 92 -13.77 -8.74 6.22
CA SER A 92 -14.65 -8.60 5.06
C SER A 92 -13.91 -8.95 3.77
N ILE A 93 -14.50 -9.85 2.99
CA ILE A 93 -14.03 -10.20 1.64
C ILE A 93 -15.02 -9.59 0.66
N PHE A 94 -14.58 -8.59 -0.09
CA PHE A 94 -15.38 -7.92 -1.11
C PHE A 94 -15.27 -8.64 -2.46
N ASN A 95 -16.29 -8.43 -3.28
CA ASN A 95 -16.37 -8.84 -4.68
C ASN A 95 -16.84 -7.65 -5.54
N ASP A 96 -16.99 -7.81 -6.85
CA ASP A 96 -17.41 -6.71 -7.74
C ASP A 96 -18.73 -6.05 -7.27
N GLU A 97 -19.73 -6.86 -6.90
CA GLU A 97 -21.09 -6.38 -6.55
C GLU A 97 -21.12 -5.63 -5.21
N THR A 98 -20.48 -6.21 -4.19
CA THR A 98 -20.40 -5.63 -2.84
C THR A 98 -19.47 -4.41 -2.82
N ALA A 99 -18.42 -4.40 -3.64
CA ALA A 99 -17.57 -3.23 -3.84
C ALA A 99 -18.33 -2.08 -4.50
N ALA A 100 -19.06 -2.35 -5.59
CA ALA A 100 -19.87 -1.34 -6.28
C ALA A 100 -20.95 -0.76 -5.34
N THR A 101 -21.62 -1.63 -4.58
CA THR A 101 -22.62 -1.21 -3.58
C THR A 101 -22.00 -0.33 -2.51
N TYR A 102 -20.87 -0.74 -1.94
CA TYR A 102 -20.15 0.03 -0.93
C TYR A 102 -19.78 1.43 -1.44
N ILE A 103 -19.25 1.53 -2.66
CA ILE A 103 -18.86 2.82 -3.26
C ILE A 103 -20.10 3.69 -3.51
N ALA A 104 -21.20 3.11 -4.00
CA ALA A 104 -22.45 3.84 -4.23
C ALA A 104 -23.08 4.39 -2.94
N ASP A 105 -22.98 3.65 -1.84
CA ASP A 105 -23.55 4.05 -0.55
C ASP A 105 -22.71 5.11 0.18
N ARG A 106 -21.39 5.17 -0.10
CA ARG A 106 -20.42 5.92 0.72
C ARG A 106 -19.69 7.03 -0.01
N PHE A 107 -19.66 7.00 -1.35
CA PHE A 107 -18.97 7.96 -2.20
C PHE A 107 -19.91 8.59 -3.24
N GLY A 108 -19.37 9.46 -4.10
CA GLY A 108 -20.13 10.19 -5.10
C GLY A 108 -20.23 9.49 -6.45
N ALA A 109 -20.92 10.16 -7.38
CA ALA A 109 -21.11 9.68 -8.75
C ALA A 109 -19.79 9.54 -9.52
N ASN A 110 -18.78 10.33 -9.19
CA ASN A 110 -17.46 10.26 -9.81
C ASN A 110 -16.74 8.96 -9.44
N GLU A 111 -16.74 8.60 -8.17
CA GLU A 111 -16.10 7.37 -7.70
C GLU A 111 -16.83 6.12 -8.19
N CYS A 112 -18.17 6.17 -8.22
CA CYS A 112 -18.99 5.10 -8.82
C CYS A 112 -18.62 4.88 -10.30
N ARG A 113 -18.51 5.97 -11.07
CA ARG A 113 -18.15 5.92 -12.49
C ARG A 113 -16.70 5.47 -12.67
N ALA A 114 -15.77 5.94 -11.85
CA ALA A 114 -14.38 5.54 -11.90
C ALA A 114 -14.24 4.03 -11.65
N PHE A 115 -14.88 3.49 -10.61
CA PHE A 115 -14.89 2.05 -10.34
C PHE A 115 -15.47 1.25 -11.51
N ALA A 116 -16.57 1.70 -12.11
CA ALA A 116 -17.15 1.06 -13.30
C ALA A 116 -16.22 1.08 -14.53
N LEU A 117 -15.29 2.03 -14.61
CA LEU A 117 -14.30 2.14 -15.68
C LEU A 117 -13.04 1.28 -15.44
N CYS A 118 -12.89 0.69 -14.25
CA CYS A 118 -11.84 -0.28 -13.98
C CYS A 118 -12.07 -1.57 -14.80
N LYS A 119 -11.21 -1.78 -15.81
CA LYS A 119 -11.38 -2.84 -16.81
C LYS A 119 -11.01 -4.24 -16.32
N HIS A 120 -10.21 -4.33 -15.26
CA HIS A 120 -9.69 -5.60 -14.75
C HIS A 120 -9.94 -5.73 -13.24
N PRO A 121 -10.21 -6.95 -12.71
CA PRO A 121 -10.32 -7.21 -11.27
C PRO A 121 -9.23 -6.56 -10.41
N ALA A 122 -7.97 -6.63 -10.85
CA ALA A 122 -6.84 -5.98 -10.18
C ALA A 122 -7.02 -4.45 -10.03
N MET A 123 -7.53 -3.77 -11.07
CA MET A 123 -7.81 -2.33 -10.96
C MET A 123 -8.95 -2.04 -9.97
N ARG A 124 -9.95 -2.93 -9.92
CA ARG A 124 -11.10 -2.78 -9.03
C ARG A 124 -10.69 -2.95 -7.57
N CYS A 125 -9.86 -3.95 -7.25
CA CYS A 125 -9.37 -4.14 -5.88
C CYS A 125 -8.42 -3.01 -5.45
N ASP A 126 -7.57 -2.54 -6.35
CA ASP A 126 -6.72 -1.36 -6.15
C ASP A 126 -7.55 -0.10 -5.84
N TYR A 127 -8.62 0.15 -6.60
CA TYR A 127 -9.48 1.30 -6.36
C TYR A 127 -10.27 1.16 -5.05
N LEU A 128 -10.83 -0.03 -4.81
CA LEU A 128 -11.63 -0.32 -3.62
C LEU A 128 -10.82 -0.20 -2.32
N ARG A 129 -9.57 -0.71 -2.29
CA ARG A 129 -8.74 -0.64 -1.08
C ARG A 129 -8.48 0.81 -0.66
N MET A 130 -8.28 1.70 -1.63
CA MET A 130 -8.15 3.14 -1.35
C MET A 130 -9.46 3.73 -0.79
N CYS A 131 -10.61 3.39 -1.36
CA CYS A 131 -11.92 3.84 -0.88
C CYS A 131 -12.16 3.43 0.58
N ILE A 132 -12.04 2.12 0.87
CA ILE A 132 -12.36 1.59 2.19
C ILE A 132 -11.36 2.11 3.23
N LEU A 133 -10.05 2.00 2.98
CA LEU A 133 -9.06 2.44 3.95
C LEU A 133 -9.08 3.95 4.18
N PHE A 134 -9.41 4.75 3.16
CA PHE A 134 -9.59 6.19 3.37
C PHE A 134 -10.75 6.48 4.31
N LEU A 135 -11.89 5.82 4.13
CA LEU A 135 -13.10 6.14 4.90
C LEU A 135 -13.12 5.48 6.29
N GLU A 136 -12.57 4.27 6.40
CA GLU A 136 -12.73 3.42 7.59
C GLU A 136 -11.40 3.07 8.26
N GLY A 137 -10.28 3.28 7.60
CA GLY A 137 -8.99 2.74 8.02
C GLY A 137 -9.00 1.21 8.02
N GLY A 138 -8.01 0.63 8.69
CA GLY A 138 -7.86 -0.82 8.83
C GLY A 138 -6.64 -1.35 8.10
N LEU A 139 -6.68 -2.63 7.74
CA LEU A 139 -5.65 -3.36 7.02
C LEU A 139 -6.27 -3.98 5.76
N TYR A 140 -5.69 -3.68 4.61
CA TYR A 140 -5.94 -4.42 3.38
C TYR A 140 -4.80 -5.41 3.13
N VAL A 141 -5.14 -6.62 2.67
CA VAL A 141 -4.19 -7.65 2.24
C VAL A 141 -4.72 -8.35 0.98
N ASP A 142 -3.87 -8.63 0.01
CA ASP A 142 -4.25 -9.36 -1.20
C ASP A 142 -4.69 -10.81 -0.91
N ALA A 143 -5.51 -11.35 -1.80
CA ALA A 143 -6.13 -12.67 -1.63
C ALA A 143 -5.14 -13.84 -1.79
N ASP A 144 -3.91 -13.58 -2.25
CA ASP A 144 -2.85 -14.56 -2.43
C ASP A 144 -1.79 -14.56 -1.32
N ASP A 145 -1.98 -13.75 -0.28
CA ASP A 145 -1.09 -13.69 0.88
C ASP A 145 -1.58 -14.62 2.01
N VAL A 146 -0.67 -15.45 2.54
CA VAL A 146 -0.91 -16.34 3.68
C VAL A 146 -0.35 -15.74 4.96
N LEU A 147 -1.17 -15.64 6.01
CA LEU A 147 -0.72 -15.17 7.32
C LEU A 147 0.15 -16.22 8.04
N LEU A 148 1.41 -15.88 8.34
CA LEU A 148 2.40 -16.83 8.88
C LEU A 148 2.35 -16.95 10.42
N GLY A 149 2.14 -15.83 11.12
CA GLY A 149 2.29 -15.80 12.59
C GLY A 149 1.62 -14.61 13.25
N ASN A 150 2.03 -14.32 14.49
CA ASN A 150 1.47 -13.22 15.30
C ASN A 150 2.18 -11.88 15.12
N LYS A 151 3.15 -11.80 14.20
CA LYS A 151 3.91 -10.58 13.92
C LYS A 151 3.06 -9.45 13.31
N TRP A 152 1.84 -9.75 12.86
CA TRP A 152 0.85 -8.74 12.46
C TRP A 152 0.60 -7.69 13.57
N LYS A 153 0.80 -8.04 14.85
CA LYS A 153 0.67 -7.11 15.98
C LYS A 153 1.54 -5.85 15.82
N TYR A 154 2.69 -5.99 15.13
CA TYR A 154 3.58 -4.87 14.80
C TYR A 154 2.87 -3.78 13.99
N ILE A 155 1.99 -4.16 13.07
CA ILE A 155 1.25 -3.23 12.20
C ILE A 155 0.37 -2.30 13.03
N PHE A 156 -0.20 -2.84 14.11
CA PHE A 156 -1.16 -2.17 14.99
C PHE A 156 -0.51 -1.60 16.25
N ARG A 157 0.82 -1.49 16.31
CA ARG A 157 1.51 -0.94 17.49
C ARG A 157 1.28 0.58 17.65
N ASP A 158 0.93 1.27 16.58
CA ASP A 158 0.79 2.72 16.52
C ASP A 158 -0.28 3.14 15.50
N GLY A 159 -0.37 4.44 15.20
CA GLY A 159 -1.35 5.01 14.26
C GLY A 159 -0.78 5.43 12.91
N LEU A 160 0.46 5.07 12.58
CA LEU A 160 1.09 5.47 11.33
C LEU A 160 0.63 4.56 10.19
N LEU A 161 0.46 5.11 8.99
CA LEU A 161 0.21 4.29 7.81
C LEU A 161 1.39 3.34 7.58
N LYS A 162 1.12 2.05 7.37
CA LYS A 162 2.13 1.02 7.09
C LYS A 162 2.02 0.58 5.64
N VAL A 163 3.15 0.55 4.95
CA VAL A 163 3.24 0.07 3.56
C VAL A 163 4.60 -0.57 3.30
N GLN A 164 4.66 -1.57 2.42
CA GLN A 164 5.92 -2.23 2.05
C GLN A 164 6.68 -1.41 1.00
N PRO A 165 7.98 -1.11 1.20
CA PRO A 165 8.84 -0.58 0.15
C PRO A 165 9.28 -1.72 -0.79
N LEU A 166 9.41 -1.40 -2.06
CA LEU A 166 9.80 -2.32 -3.13
C LEU A 166 10.93 -1.71 -3.96
N CYS A 167 11.75 -2.58 -4.55
CA CYS A 167 12.80 -2.20 -5.47
C CYS A 167 12.85 -3.18 -6.64
N TYR A 168 12.60 -2.69 -7.85
CA TYR A 168 12.76 -3.48 -9.07
C TYR A 168 14.17 -3.26 -9.65
N ASP A 169 14.87 -4.35 -9.91
CA ASP A 169 16.18 -4.36 -10.55
C ASP A 169 16.01 -4.59 -12.05
N ILE A 170 16.21 -3.52 -12.83
CA ILE A 170 15.97 -3.53 -14.27
C ILE A 170 16.86 -4.56 -15.00
N PRO A 171 18.18 -4.68 -14.71
CA PRO A 171 19.03 -5.63 -15.41
C PRO A 171 18.65 -7.10 -15.20
N SER A 172 18.24 -7.48 -14.00
CA SER A 172 17.84 -8.87 -13.69
C SER A 172 16.37 -9.16 -13.97
N HIS A 173 15.57 -8.14 -14.29
CA HIS A 173 14.12 -8.22 -14.43
C HIS A 173 13.41 -8.81 -13.20
N SER A 174 13.91 -8.50 -12.00
CA SER A 174 13.44 -9.12 -10.75
C SER A 174 13.31 -8.12 -9.61
N MET A 175 12.59 -8.52 -8.56
CA MET A 175 12.51 -7.74 -7.33
C MET A 175 13.77 -7.98 -6.49
N VAL A 176 14.34 -6.90 -5.97
CA VAL A 176 15.36 -6.98 -4.91
C VAL A 176 14.70 -7.52 -3.65
N SER A 177 15.40 -8.39 -2.91
CA SER A 177 14.85 -8.98 -1.68
C SER A 177 14.58 -7.91 -0.62
N ALA A 178 13.55 -8.11 0.21
CA ALA A 178 13.14 -7.15 1.23
C ALA A 178 14.30 -6.73 2.14
N SER A 179 15.14 -7.69 2.57
CA SER A 179 16.29 -7.43 3.44
C SER A 179 17.39 -6.60 2.76
N GLU A 180 17.56 -6.72 1.44
CA GLU A 180 18.57 -5.95 0.69
C GLU A 180 18.17 -4.49 0.47
N ILE A 181 16.86 -4.20 0.35
CA ILE A 181 16.33 -2.83 0.20
C ILE A 181 16.83 -1.92 1.34
N TRP A 182 16.97 -2.48 2.54
CA TRP A 182 17.39 -1.77 3.75
C TRP A 182 18.90 -1.63 3.90
N ARG A 183 19.72 -2.10 2.96
CA ARG A 183 21.17 -1.88 3.01
C ARG A 183 21.48 -0.47 2.51
N ALA A 184 22.14 0.34 3.32
CA ALA A 184 22.51 1.71 2.94
C ALA A 184 23.40 1.73 1.68
N GLU A 185 24.23 0.70 1.50
CA GLU A 185 25.17 0.54 0.39
C GLU A 185 24.53 -0.02 -0.89
N LEU A 186 23.22 -0.32 -0.87
CA LEU A 186 22.53 -0.79 -2.07
C LEU A 186 22.63 0.27 -3.18
N SER A 187 23.28 -0.09 -4.28
CA SER A 187 23.37 0.76 -5.47
C SER A 187 21.99 1.20 -5.95
N THR A 188 21.89 2.44 -6.43
CA THR A 188 20.67 2.98 -7.04
C THR A 188 20.68 2.89 -8.57
N ASP A 189 21.81 2.50 -9.17
CA ASP A 189 21.94 2.39 -10.63
C ASP A 189 20.96 1.35 -11.20
N LYS A 190 20.23 1.77 -12.24
CA LYS A 190 19.22 0.94 -12.97
C LYS A 190 18.22 0.22 -12.05
N ARG A 191 17.77 0.90 -11.00
CA ARG A 191 16.77 0.41 -10.06
C ARG A 191 15.63 1.40 -9.89
N ILE A 192 14.45 0.84 -9.68
CA ILE A 192 13.22 1.59 -9.45
C ILE A 192 12.76 1.31 -8.03
N PHE A 193 12.81 2.31 -7.17
CA PHE A 193 12.31 2.25 -5.80
C PHE A 193 10.89 2.81 -5.76
N TYR A 194 9.98 2.10 -5.13
CA TYR A 194 8.58 2.48 -5.03
C TYR A 194 7.98 1.83 -3.78
N VAL A 195 6.72 2.14 -3.47
CA VAL A 195 5.99 1.43 -2.43
C VAL A 195 4.94 0.54 -3.07
N ASN A 196 4.72 -0.62 -2.47
CA ASN A 196 3.60 -1.46 -2.86
C ASN A 196 2.27 -0.75 -2.53
N ASN A 197 1.16 -1.23 -3.08
CA ASN A 197 -0.17 -0.89 -2.58
C ASN A 197 -0.83 -2.09 -1.85
N ASP A 198 -0.03 -3.12 -1.55
CA ASP A 198 -0.35 -4.25 -0.69
C ASP A 198 0.85 -4.65 0.21
N PRO A 199 0.67 -4.91 1.50
CA PRO A 199 -0.47 -4.50 2.30
C PRO A 199 -0.53 -2.98 2.44
N ILE A 200 -1.69 -2.47 2.86
CA ILE A 200 -1.80 -1.12 3.42
C ILE A 200 -2.54 -1.23 4.74
N ALA A 201 -1.92 -0.74 5.82
CA ALA A 201 -2.63 -0.47 7.06
C ALA A 201 -2.63 1.02 7.35
N ALA A 202 -3.77 1.60 7.73
CA ALA A 202 -3.85 3.04 7.96
C ALA A 202 -4.97 3.41 8.93
N PRO A 203 -4.84 4.54 9.65
CA PRO A 203 -6.00 5.18 10.26
C PRO A 203 -6.94 5.71 9.19
N ALA A 204 -8.22 5.87 9.54
CA ALA A 204 -9.20 6.53 8.67
C ALA A 204 -8.76 7.97 8.37
N GLY A 205 -9.00 8.42 7.14
CA GLY A 205 -8.75 9.78 6.69
C GLY A 205 -7.29 10.09 6.31
N HIS A 206 -6.41 9.09 6.21
CA HIS A 206 -5.00 9.33 5.93
C HIS A 206 -4.78 10.12 4.60
N PRO A 207 -4.00 11.21 4.58
CA PRO A 207 -3.85 12.06 3.40
C PRO A 207 -3.35 11.35 2.14
N ILE A 208 -2.41 10.40 2.29
CA ILE A 208 -1.89 9.58 1.18
C ILE A 208 -3.03 8.85 0.44
N LEU A 209 -3.94 8.21 1.18
CA LEU A 209 -5.07 7.48 0.59
C LEU A 209 -6.03 8.43 -0.14
N ARG A 210 -6.28 9.62 0.42
CA ARG A 210 -7.11 10.65 -0.22
C ARG A 210 -6.51 11.13 -1.54
N ILE A 211 -5.21 11.42 -1.55
CA ILE A 211 -4.49 11.88 -2.74
C ILE A 211 -4.52 10.78 -3.82
N ALA A 212 -4.16 9.55 -3.44
CA ALA A 212 -4.15 8.41 -4.35
C ALA A 212 -5.55 8.13 -4.96
N LEU A 213 -6.61 8.15 -4.14
CA LEU A 213 -7.98 7.97 -4.60
C LEU A 213 -8.42 9.08 -5.56
N THR A 214 -8.07 10.33 -5.26
CA THR A 214 -8.39 11.48 -6.12
C THR A 214 -7.70 11.33 -7.48
N HIS A 215 -6.40 11.06 -7.50
CA HIS A 215 -5.63 10.86 -8.73
C HIS A 215 -6.17 9.69 -9.56
N ALA A 216 -6.49 8.56 -8.94
CA ALA A 216 -7.06 7.40 -9.63
C ALA A 216 -8.42 7.74 -10.25
N THR A 217 -9.27 8.45 -9.51
CA THR A 217 -10.59 8.89 -10.00
C THR A 217 -10.46 9.81 -11.20
N GLU A 218 -9.58 10.81 -11.13
CA GLU A 218 -9.33 11.75 -12.23
C GLU A 218 -8.79 11.03 -13.47
N LYS A 219 -7.81 10.14 -13.30
CA LYS A 219 -7.22 9.35 -14.39
C LYS A 219 -8.24 8.43 -15.05
N LEU A 220 -9.11 7.77 -14.27
CA LEU A 220 -10.16 6.89 -14.81
C LEU A 220 -11.25 7.67 -15.54
N LEU A 221 -11.58 8.88 -15.08
CA LEU A 221 -12.59 9.73 -15.72
C LEU A 221 -12.04 10.45 -16.97
N ASN A 222 -10.73 10.59 -17.09
CA ASN A 222 -10.09 11.12 -18.29
C ASN A 222 -10.11 10.06 -19.41
N GLN A 223 -10.86 10.34 -20.48
CA GLN A 223 -11.08 9.41 -21.59
C GLN A 223 -10.01 9.47 -22.68
N ASP A 224 -9.00 10.34 -22.54
CA ASP A 224 -8.02 10.58 -23.59
C ASP A 224 -7.03 9.42 -23.78
N HIS A 225 -6.90 8.52 -22.79
CA HIS A 225 -5.93 7.43 -22.80
C HIS A 225 -6.49 6.15 -22.18
N ILE A 226 -5.94 4.99 -22.59
CA ILE A 226 -6.22 3.72 -21.91
C ILE A 226 -5.38 3.72 -20.61
N PRO A 227 -6.02 3.64 -19.42
CA PRO A 227 -5.29 3.69 -18.16
C PRO A 227 -4.43 2.44 -17.98
N GLU A 228 -3.15 2.63 -17.70
CA GLU A 228 -2.23 1.56 -17.29
C GLU A 228 -2.44 1.28 -15.80
N ILE A 229 -2.47 -0.01 -15.42
CA ILE A 229 -2.90 -0.46 -14.09
C ILE A 229 -2.04 0.14 -12.98
N GLN A 230 -0.72 0.00 -13.08
CA GLN A 230 0.25 0.41 -12.05
C GLN A 230 0.17 1.92 -11.74
N SER A 231 0.12 2.74 -12.78
CA SER A 231 0.14 4.20 -12.70
C SER A 231 -1.24 4.83 -12.46
N THR A 232 -2.32 4.07 -12.61
CA THR A 232 -3.70 4.55 -12.38
C THR A 232 -4.23 4.19 -11.02
N THR A 233 -4.40 2.90 -10.74
CA THR A 233 -4.97 2.42 -9.47
C THR A 233 -3.91 1.75 -8.59
N GLY A 234 -2.84 1.24 -9.21
CA GLY A 234 -1.82 0.42 -8.58
C GLY A 234 -0.72 1.17 -7.81
N PRO A 235 0.40 0.47 -7.53
CA PRO A 235 1.50 0.99 -6.72
C PRO A 235 2.18 2.24 -7.26
N GLY A 236 2.20 2.46 -8.57
CA GLY A 236 2.74 3.68 -9.18
C GLY A 236 1.97 4.92 -8.74
N ASN A 237 0.64 4.87 -8.77
CA ASN A 237 -0.22 5.94 -8.27
C ASN A 237 -0.05 6.16 -6.76
N PHE A 238 -0.05 5.08 -5.99
CA PHE A 238 0.11 5.15 -4.54
C PHE A 238 1.47 5.73 -4.14
N THR A 239 2.53 5.37 -4.87
CA THR A 239 3.89 5.91 -4.67
C THR A 239 3.94 7.41 -4.96
N ALA A 240 3.29 7.89 -6.02
CA ALA A 240 3.23 9.32 -6.33
C ALA A 240 2.51 10.09 -5.22
N ALA A 241 1.37 9.57 -4.74
CA ALA A 241 0.63 10.16 -3.63
C ALA A 241 1.44 10.23 -2.32
N LEU A 242 2.18 9.15 -2.00
CA LEU A 242 3.05 9.10 -0.84
C LEU A 242 4.21 10.09 -0.97
N ALA A 243 4.85 10.16 -2.14
CA ALA A 243 5.97 11.07 -2.40
C ALA A 243 5.54 12.54 -2.26
N ALA A 244 4.40 12.93 -2.85
CA ALA A 244 3.86 14.28 -2.75
C ALA A 244 3.56 14.66 -1.28
N HIS A 245 2.89 13.77 -0.53
CA HIS A 245 2.57 13.99 0.88
C HIS A 245 3.83 14.10 1.75
N ALA A 246 4.77 13.17 1.60
CA ALA A 246 6.02 13.17 2.34
C ALA A 246 6.83 14.43 2.07
N ASN A 247 6.94 14.87 0.82
CA ASN A 247 7.62 16.12 0.46
C ASN A 247 6.97 17.32 1.15
N ASN A 248 5.63 17.39 1.17
CA ASN A 248 4.90 18.44 1.88
C ASN A 248 5.18 18.42 3.40
N LEU A 249 5.20 17.25 4.04
CA LEU A 249 5.55 17.13 5.46
C LEU A 249 6.99 17.63 5.74
N ILE A 250 7.94 17.22 4.90
CA ILE A 250 9.35 17.63 5.01
C ILE A 250 9.49 19.14 4.83
N THR A 251 8.84 19.74 3.83
CA THR A 251 8.84 21.20 3.62
C THR A 251 8.26 21.96 4.81
N GLN A 252 7.26 21.40 5.49
CA GLN A 252 6.65 21.99 6.67
C GLN A 252 7.41 21.70 7.98
N GLY A 253 8.45 20.87 7.94
CA GLY A 253 9.22 20.48 9.13
C GLY A 253 8.44 19.61 10.11
N VAL A 254 7.42 18.88 9.65
CA VAL A 254 6.63 17.96 10.48
C VAL A 254 7.08 16.51 10.28
N PRO A 255 6.99 15.65 11.32
CA PRO A 255 7.35 14.24 11.20
C PRO A 255 6.51 13.50 10.16
N LEU A 256 7.10 12.45 9.55
CA LEU A 256 6.37 11.53 8.68
C LEU A 256 5.28 10.81 9.46
N ASP A 257 4.08 10.71 8.88
CA ASP A 257 2.91 10.03 9.45
C ASP A 257 2.72 8.59 8.92
N PHE A 258 3.75 8.05 8.26
CA PHE A 258 3.79 6.69 7.73
C PHE A 258 5.12 6.00 8.05
N GLU A 259 5.12 4.67 7.95
CA GLU A 259 6.27 3.80 8.15
C GLU A 259 6.35 2.75 7.04
N PHE A 260 7.57 2.50 6.57
CA PHE A 260 7.86 1.41 5.66
C PHE A 260 8.06 0.08 6.40
N LEU A 261 7.28 -0.93 6.02
CA LEU A 261 7.32 -2.27 6.60
C LEU A 261 8.62 -2.98 6.20
N ARG A 262 9.48 -3.24 7.20
CA ARG A 262 10.78 -3.89 6.96
C ARG A 262 10.68 -5.37 6.63
N ASN A 263 9.76 -6.07 7.30
CA ASN A 263 9.75 -7.53 7.39
C ASN A 263 8.35 -8.09 7.10
N TRP A 264 7.67 -7.60 6.06
CA TRP A 264 6.33 -8.08 5.67
C TRP A 264 6.34 -9.60 5.45
N GLU A 265 7.41 -10.13 4.87
CA GLU A 265 7.65 -11.56 4.63
C GLU A 265 7.71 -12.41 5.90
N THR A 266 7.80 -11.78 7.07
CA THR A 266 7.70 -12.48 8.37
C THR A 266 6.30 -12.44 8.97
N ILE A 267 5.42 -11.61 8.41
CA ILE A 267 4.01 -11.48 8.77
C ILE A 267 3.17 -12.34 7.83
N ALA A 268 3.35 -12.18 6.52
CA ALA A 268 2.63 -12.90 5.48
C ALA A 268 3.56 -13.35 4.34
N GLU A 269 3.12 -14.34 3.58
CA GLU A 269 3.83 -14.86 2.41
C GLU A 269 2.89 -14.90 1.21
N THR A 270 3.29 -14.23 0.12
CA THR A 270 2.60 -14.33 -1.16
C THR A 270 2.78 -15.71 -1.78
N ARG A 271 1.67 -16.40 -2.06
CA ARG A 271 1.65 -17.67 -2.78
C ARG A 271 1.76 -17.41 -4.28
N TRP A 272 2.84 -17.91 -4.87
CA TRP A 272 3.15 -17.74 -6.30
C TRP A 272 2.66 -18.89 -7.17
N ASP A 273 2.34 -20.03 -6.58
CA ASP A 273 1.89 -21.26 -7.23
C ASP A 273 0.35 -21.40 -7.20
N LEU A 274 -0.36 -20.30 -7.47
CA LEU A 274 -1.83 -20.28 -7.49
C LEU A 274 -2.37 -20.44 -8.92
N SER A 275 -3.44 -21.22 -9.04
CA SER A 275 -4.08 -21.60 -10.30
C SER A 275 -4.45 -20.40 -11.18
N TYR A 276 -5.05 -19.35 -10.58
CA TYR A 276 -5.47 -18.13 -11.29
C TYR A 276 -4.32 -17.38 -11.97
N ARG A 277 -3.06 -17.59 -11.53
CA ARG A 277 -1.91 -16.92 -12.13
C ARG A 277 -1.64 -17.36 -13.57
N ASN A 278 -2.24 -18.47 -14.00
CA ASN A 278 -2.09 -19.05 -15.33
C ASN A 278 -3.20 -18.65 -16.32
N ASP A 279 -4.15 -17.82 -15.93
CA ASP A 279 -5.27 -17.38 -16.78
C ASP A 279 -5.48 -15.85 -16.77
N GLU A 280 -6.57 -15.39 -17.38
CA GLU A 280 -6.90 -13.97 -17.56
C GLU A 280 -7.18 -13.21 -16.26
N ARG A 281 -7.39 -13.90 -15.13
CA ARG A 281 -7.56 -13.27 -13.82
C ARG A 281 -6.24 -12.66 -13.32
N ASN A 282 -5.10 -13.15 -13.82
CA ASN A 282 -3.81 -12.51 -13.62
C ASN A 282 -3.67 -11.31 -14.55
N TRP A 283 -3.55 -10.11 -13.97
CA TRP A 283 -3.42 -8.87 -14.74
C TRP A 283 -2.22 -8.86 -15.69
N ARG A 284 -1.18 -9.67 -15.44
CA ARG A 284 -0.02 -9.83 -16.33
C ARG A 284 -0.37 -10.51 -17.65
N ASN A 285 -1.50 -11.21 -17.71
CA ASN A 285 -2.00 -11.92 -18.87
C ASN A 285 -3.05 -11.11 -19.65
N ILE A 286 -3.30 -9.85 -19.30
CA ILE A 286 -4.38 -9.04 -19.90
C ILE A 286 -4.24 -8.81 -21.42
N HIS A 287 -3.02 -8.98 -21.95
CA HIS A 287 -2.75 -8.89 -23.39
C HIS A 287 -2.86 -10.23 -24.13
N LEU A 288 -3.11 -11.32 -23.39
CA LEU A 288 -3.24 -12.68 -23.92
C LEU A 288 -4.71 -13.10 -24.13
N ALA A 289 -5.66 -12.28 -23.69
CA ALA A 289 -7.11 -12.48 -23.82
C ALA A 289 -7.71 -11.67 -24.99
#